data_AF-A0A0D3CEM4-F1
#
_entry.id   AF-A0A0D3CEM4-F1
#
_cell.length_a   1.000
_cell.length_b   1.000
_cell.length_c   1.000
_cell.angle_alpha   90.00
_cell.angle_beta   90.00
_cell.angle_gamma   90.00
#
_symmetry.space_group_name_H-M   'P 1'
#
loop_
_entity.id
_entity.type
_entity.pdbx_description
1 polymer ?
#
loop_
_entity_poly.entity_id
_entity_poly.type
_entity_poly.pdbx_seq_one_letter_code
_entity_poly.pdbx_strand_id
1 'polypeptide(L)'
;MGGKKTKGRQKIDIKKVTKNEDRMVTFSKRKNGIYTKLSELSILCGADVGFLIYSGSGKPFTFGSPSFDDVAQRFLHGNHHSGIINGEGYSSSSLIVDAHKKVKMDEFCKNLNNLMEIKTDAEEEKLKMAEAAYAPTLPVNSDASWKVDSKDDEEEKQLLRRYEEYYEELCEVAAAKIRGRYDASASSSFPQHG
;
A
#
# COMPACT_ATOMS: atom_id res chain seq x y z
N MET A 1 20.12 -13.71 -41.86
CA MET A 1 20.11 -12.35 -41.25
C MET A 1 19.39 -12.44 -39.90
N GLY A 2 20.12 -12.47 -38.79
CA GLY A 2 19.51 -12.54 -37.45
C GLY A 2 19.01 -11.17 -37.00
N GLY A 3 17.69 -10.98 -36.96
CA GLY A 3 17.08 -9.74 -36.46
C GLY A 3 17.40 -9.49 -34.99
N LYS A 4 17.40 -8.21 -34.57
CA LYS A 4 17.61 -7.84 -33.16
C LYS A 4 16.49 -8.39 -32.27
N LYS A 5 16.87 -9.10 -31.21
CA LYS A 5 15.93 -9.78 -30.28
C LYS A 5 15.09 -8.81 -29.43
N THR A 6 15.57 -7.60 -29.15
CA THR A 6 14.83 -6.61 -28.34
C THR A 6 15.09 -5.17 -28.82
N LYS A 7 14.17 -4.26 -28.46
CA LYS A 7 14.29 -2.83 -28.77
C LYS A 7 15.37 -2.10 -27.95
N GLY A 8 15.93 -2.73 -26.90
CA GLY A 8 16.88 -2.08 -25.97
C GLY A 8 16.22 -1.06 -25.03
N ARG A 9 17.02 -0.27 -24.31
CA ARG A 9 16.52 0.77 -23.39
C ARG A 9 15.76 1.85 -24.17
N GLN A 10 14.48 2.01 -23.89
CA GLN A 10 13.65 3.07 -24.49
C GLN A 10 13.64 4.32 -23.61
N LYS A 11 13.60 5.49 -24.25
CA LYS A 11 13.33 6.77 -23.58
C LYS A 11 11.87 6.80 -23.16
N ILE A 12 11.61 7.28 -21.94
CA ILE A 12 10.27 7.51 -21.39
C ILE A 12 10.20 8.89 -20.76
N ASP A 13 9.01 9.48 -20.75
CA ASP A 13 8.77 10.79 -20.11
C ASP A 13 8.93 10.71 -18.59
N ILE A 14 9.36 11.80 -17.95
CA ILE A 14 9.37 11.94 -16.50
C ILE A 14 7.98 12.35 -16.03
N LYS A 15 7.07 11.38 -16.01
CA LYS A 15 5.69 11.49 -15.50
C LYS A 15 5.28 10.18 -14.83
N LYS A 16 4.12 10.17 -14.16
CA LYS A 16 3.59 8.94 -13.54
C LYS A 16 3.39 7.86 -14.61
N VAL A 17 4.00 6.68 -14.41
CA VAL A 17 3.77 5.52 -15.27
C VAL A 17 2.34 5.02 -15.03
N THR A 18 1.53 5.02 -16.08
CA THR A 18 0.10 4.73 -16.00
C THR A 18 -0.16 3.23 -15.80
N LYS A 19 0.45 2.39 -16.65
CA LYS A 19 0.32 0.93 -16.60
C LYS A 19 0.93 0.39 -15.31
N ASN A 20 0.15 -0.36 -14.53
CA ASN A 20 0.54 -0.82 -13.20
C ASN A 20 1.77 -1.74 -13.23
N GLU A 21 1.78 -2.72 -14.13
CA GLU A 21 2.91 -3.64 -14.34
C GLU A 21 4.22 -2.89 -14.65
N ASP A 22 4.18 -1.97 -15.62
CA ASP A 22 5.35 -1.18 -16.00
C ASP A 22 5.80 -0.27 -14.86
N ARG A 23 4.85 0.27 -14.09
CA ARG A 23 5.14 1.09 -12.91
C ARG A 23 5.84 0.27 -11.83
N MET A 24 5.38 -0.95 -11.56
CA MET A 24 6.00 -1.85 -10.58
C MET A 24 7.41 -2.26 -11.02
N VAL A 25 7.59 -2.65 -12.29
CA VAL A 25 8.91 -2.98 -12.84
C VAL A 25 9.85 -1.76 -12.82
N THR A 26 9.34 -0.58 -13.18
CA THR A 26 10.09 0.67 -13.14
C THR A 26 10.50 1.04 -11.73
N PHE A 27 9.60 0.90 -10.75
CA PHE A 27 9.89 1.12 -9.34
C PHE A 27 11.05 0.23 -8.89
N SER A 28 10.95 -1.08 -9.12
CA SER A 28 12.00 -2.03 -8.71
C SER A 28 13.35 -1.72 -9.36
N LYS A 29 13.37 -1.45 -10.67
CA LYS A 29 14.61 -1.13 -11.39
C LYS A 29 15.21 0.21 -10.94
N ARG A 30 14.39 1.25 -10.78
CA ARG A 30 14.88 2.58 -10.36
C ARG A 30 15.34 2.57 -8.90
N LYS A 31 14.58 1.92 -8.00
CA LYS A 31 14.97 1.75 -6.60
C LYS A 31 16.34 1.09 -6.49
N ASN A 32 16.57 -0.01 -7.20
CA ASN A 32 17.87 -0.68 -7.20
C ASN A 32 18.98 0.19 -7.80
N GLY A 33 18.71 0.89 -8.92
CA GLY A 33 19.68 1.83 -9.50
C GLY A 33 20.05 2.98 -8.55
N ILE A 34 19.08 3.50 -7.80
CA ILE A 34 19.31 4.51 -6.75
C ILE A 34 20.15 3.92 -5.62
N TYR A 35 19.86 2.70 -5.16
CA TYR A 35 20.66 2.05 -4.10
C TYR A 35 22.13 1.91 -4.50
N THR A 36 22.41 1.48 -5.73
CA THR A 36 23.78 1.42 -6.25
C THR A 36 24.43 2.80 -6.22
N LYS A 37 23.72 3.85 -6.65
CA LYS A 37 24.27 5.22 -6.65
C LYS A 37 24.51 5.78 -5.26
N LEU A 38 23.63 5.49 -4.29
CA LEU A 38 23.80 5.91 -2.90
C LEU A 38 24.96 5.16 -2.23
N SER A 39 25.13 3.88 -2.54
CA SER A 39 26.28 3.09 -2.06
C SER A 39 27.60 3.61 -2.63
N GLU A 40 27.65 3.88 -3.94
CA GLU A 40 28.83 4.51 -4.58
C GLU A 40 29.12 5.87 -3.94
N LEU A 41 28.10 6.71 -3.74
CA LEU A 41 28.25 8.04 -3.14
C LEU A 41 28.81 7.95 -1.71
N SER A 42 28.27 7.06 -0.88
CA SER A 42 28.72 6.88 0.49
C SER A 42 30.18 6.40 0.55
N ILE A 43 30.56 5.44 -0.30
CA ILE A 43 31.93 4.91 -0.35
C ILE A 43 32.92 5.96 -0.87
N LEU A 44 32.59 6.65 -1.97
CA LEU A 44 33.51 7.60 -2.62
C LEU A 44 33.73 8.87 -1.81
N CYS A 45 32.70 9.33 -1.11
CA CYS A 45 32.74 10.59 -0.38
C CYS A 45 32.83 10.41 1.14
N GLY A 46 32.76 9.18 1.66
CA GLY A 46 32.63 8.93 3.09
C GLY A 46 31.37 9.56 3.69
N ALA A 47 30.30 9.68 2.88
CA ALA A 47 29.09 10.39 3.27
C ALA A 47 28.12 9.47 4.03
N ASP A 48 27.56 10.00 5.12
CA ASP A 48 26.39 9.43 5.80
C ASP A 48 25.15 9.67 4.93
N VAL A 49 24.48 8.60 4.49
CA VAL A 49 23.38 8.67 3.52
C VAL A 49 22.18 7.89 4.03
N GLY A 50 21.00 8.52 4.03
CA GLY A 50 19.71 7.91 4.35
C GLY A 50 18.72 8.12 3.21
N PHE A 51 18.01 7.06 2.82
CA PHE A 51 17.01 7.10 1.76
C PHE A 51 15.80 6.25 2.12
N LEU A 52 14.59 6.81 1.96
CA LEU A 52 13.30 6.16 2.23
C LEU A 52 12.38 6.36 1.02
N ILE A 53 11.74 5.29 0.59
CA ILE A 53 10.73 5.32 -0.47
C ILE A 53 9.59 4.35 -0.16
N TYR A 54 8.36 4.73 -0.50
CA TYR A 54 7.18 3.86 -0.43
C TYR A 54 6.87 3.25 -1.80
N SER A 55 6.51 1.96 -1.83
CA SER A 55 5.91 1.38 -3.03
C SER A 55 4.51 1.95 -3.28
N GLY A 56 3.95 1.67 -4.45
CA GLY A 56 2.54 1.94 -4.72
C GLY A 56 1.56 1.15 -3.84
N SER A 57 2.05 0.24 -3.00
CA SER A 57 1.26 -0.51 -2.01
C SER A 57 1.49 0.00 -0.57
N GLY A 58 2.12 1.16 -0.40
CA GLY A 58 2.41 1.73 0.92
C GLY A 58 3.54 1.06 1.70
N LYS A 59 4.26 0.09 1.11
CA LYS A 59 5.38 -0.59 1.81
C LYS A 59 6.64 0.27 1.79
N PRO A 60 7.26 0.58 2.95
CA PRO A 60 8.50 1.33 3.00
C PRO A 60 9.71 0.49 2.56
N PHE A 61 10.67 1.14 1.94
CA PHE A 61 11.97 0.61 1.57
C PHE A 61 13.05 1.63 1.93
N THR A 62 14.06 1.20 2.66
CA THR A 62 15.13 2.06 3.15
C THR A 62 16.49 1.65 2.60
N PHE A 63 17.38 2.63 2.47
CA PHE A 63 18.82 2.45 2.32
C PHE A 63 19.50 3.37 3.33
N GLY A 64 20.56 2.88 3.96
CA GLY A 64 21.33 3.65 4.91
C GLY A 64 22.80 3.25 4.91
N SER A 65 23.67 4.23 5.08
CA SER A 65 25.08 4.02 5.39
C SER A 65 25.49 5.10 6.39
N PRO A 66 25.91 4.75 7.62
CA PRO A 66 26.14 3.40 8.15
C PRO A 66 24.88 2.55 8.35
N SER A 67 23.77 3.14 8.81
CA SER A 67 22.44 2.52 8.81
C SER A 67 21.38 3.60 8.63
N PHE A 68 20.17 3.23 8.21
CA PHE A 68 19.11 4.23 7.98
C PHE A 68 18.70 4.88 9.31
N ASP A 69 18.59 4.09 10.36
CA ASP A 69 18.19 4.57 11.69
C ASP A 69 19.24 5.49 12.30
N ASP A 70 20.54 5.21 12.14
CA ASP A 70 21.60 6.09 12.63
C ASP A 70 21.55 7.45 11.93
N VAL A 71 21.38 7.44 10.60
CA VAL A 71 21.28 8.67 9.81
C VAL A 71 20.01 9.44 10.18
N ALA A 72 18.88 8.74 10.34
CA ALA A 72 17.63 9.34 10.75
C ALA A 72 17.72 9.94 12.16
N GLN A 73 18.31 9.23 13.13
CA GLN A 73 18.51 9.74 14.48
C GLN A 73 19.41 10.98 14.49
N ARG A 74 20.52 10.99 13.77
CA ARG A 74 21.39 12.17 13.65
C ARG A 74 20.66 13.35 13.02
N PHE A 75 19.87 13.08 11.98
CA PHE A 75 19.06 14.09 11.32
C PHE A 75 18.01 14.68 12.27
N LEU A 76 17.33 13.83 13.05
CA LEU A 76 16.26 14.22 13.97
C LEU A 76 16.76 14.88 15.26
N HIS A 77 17.91 14.45 15.77
CA HIS A 77 18.52 15.01 16.98
C HIS A 77 19.35 16.26 16.68
N GLY A 78 19.59 16.57 15.40
CA GLY A 78 20.52 17.60 14.97
C GLY A 78 21.96 17.18 15.26
N ASN A 79 22.92 17.66 14.47
CA ASN A 79 24.33 17.41 14.72
C ASN A 79 24.73 17.80 16.15
N HIS A 80 24.82 16.84 17.06
CA HIS A 80 26.03 16.73 17.86
C HIS A 80 27.08 16.16 16.92
N HIS A 81 27.68 17.03 16.12
CA HIS A 81 29.07 16.81 15.79
C HIS A 81 29.77 16.82 17.14
N SER A 82 29.93 15.66 17.76
CA SER A 82 30.98 15.44 18.74
C SER A 82 32.28 15.56 17.96
N GLY A 83 32.65 16.80 17.63
CA GLY A 83 34.04 17.16 17.63
C GLY A 83 34.55 16.68 18.98
N ILE A 84 35.42 15.69 18.96
CA ILE A 84 36.31 15.48 20.08
C ILE A 84 37.06 16.80 20.22
N ILE A 85 36.59 17.65 21.11
CA ILE A 85 37.35 18.75 21.66
C ILE A 85 37.10 18.66 23.16
N ASN A 86 37.99 17.90 23.82
CA ASN A 86 38.31 17.93 25.24
C ASN A 86 37.15 17.59 26.18
N GLY A 87 37.25 16.39 26.79
CA GLY A 87 36.17 15.79 27.58
C GLY A 87 35.59 16.66 28.68
N GLU A 88 34.28 16.90 28.60
CA GLU A 88 33.41 17.27 29.72
C GLU A 88 32.03 16.60 29.51
N GLY A 89 31.45 16.07 30.60
CA GLY A 89 30.37 15.08 30.59
C GLY A 89 28.96 15.57 30.24
N TYR A 90 28.08 14.61 29.93
CA TYR A 90 26.67 14.83 29.63
C TYR A 90 25.90 15.44 30.82
N SER A 91 25.21 16.57 30.59
CA SER A 91 24.31 17.20 31.57
C SER A 91 22.94 16.52 31.58
N SER A 92 22.44 16.15 32.77
CA SER A 92 21.13 15.51 32.98
C SER A 92 19.93 16.29 32.42
N SER A 93 20.08 17.59 32.17
CA SER A 93 19.07 18.40 31.49
C SER A 93 18.88 18.03 30.01
N SER A 94 19.91 17.50 29.34
CA SER A 94 19.82 16.96 27.97
C SER A 94 18.85 15.78 27.91
N LEU A 95 18.95 14.87 28.88
CA LEU A 95 18.15 13.64 28.93
C LEU A 95 16.65 13.88 29.04
N ILE A 96 16.22 14.92 29.78
CA ILE A 96 14.80 15.27 29.95
C ILE A 96 14.23 15.88 28.66
N VAL A 97 15.01 16.74 28.01
CA VAL A 97 14.66 17.34 26.71
C VAL A 97 14.61 16.26 25.62
N ASP A 98 15.55 15.32 25.64
CA ASP A 98 15.62 14.18 24.72
C ASP A 98 14.46 13.20 24.94
N ALA A 99 14.05 12.96 26.19
CA ALA A 99 12.86 12.15 26.52
C ALA A 99 11.57 12.82 26.02
N HIS A 100 11.39 14.13 26.25
CA HIS A 100 10.24 14.87 25.74
C HIS A 100 10.19 14.90 24.21
N LYS A 101 11.33 15.05 23.54
CA LYS A 101 11.44 14.97 22.07
C LYS A 101 11.13 13.56 21.56
N LYS A 102 11.61 12.52 22.25
CA LYS A 102 11.33 11.13 21.92
C LYS A 102 9.83 10.80 22.03
N VAL A 103 9.15 11.25 23.08
CA VAL A 103 7.69 11.07 23.23
C VAL A 103 6.94 11.75 22.09
N LYS A 104 7.31 12.99 21.73
CA LYS A 104 6.72 13.70 20.58
C LYS A 104 6.99 13.01 19.25
N MET A 105 8.18 12.43 19.07
CA MET A 105 8.53 11.68 17.87
C MET A 105 7.78 10.35 17.79
N ASP A 106 7.61 9.66 18.91
CA ASP A 106 6.85 8.42 19.00
C ASP A 106 5.36 8.66 18.69
N GLU A 107 4.81 9.77 19.19
CA GLU A 107 3.47 10.25 18.86
C GLU A 107 3.35 10.61 17.37
N PHE A 108 4.36 11.27 16.79
CA PHE A 108 4.40 11.59 15.36
C PHE A 108 4.50 10.35 14.47
N CYS A 109 5.35 9.38 14.83
CA CYS A 109 5.46 8.10 14.14
C CYS A 109 4.16 7.31 14.22
N LYS A 110 3.48 7.32 15.38
CA LYS A 110 2.14 6.71 15.53
C LYS A 110 1.11 7.42 14.65
N ASN A 111 1.12 8.75 14.61
CA ASN A 111 0.22 9.52 13.75
C ASN A 111 0.50 9.28 12.26
N LEU A 112 1.77 9.14 11.86
CA LEU A 112 2.13 8.79 10.48
C LEU A 112 1.69 7.37 10.12
N ASN A 113 1.87 6.41 11.02
CA ASN A 113 1.44 5.03 10.80
C ASN A 113 -0.09 4.95 10.72
N ASN A 114 -0.83 5.61 11.62
CA ASN A 114 -2.29 5.69 11.57
C ASN A 114 -2.79 6.38 10.29
N LEU A 115 -2.12 7.46 9.86
CA LEU A 115 -2.45 8.18 8.63
C LEU A 115 -2.10 7.38 7.38
N MET A 116 -1.09 6.50 7.46
CA MET A 116 -0.84 5.52 6.41
C MET A 116 -1.94 4.46 6.37
N GLU A 117 -2.35 3.92 7.52
CA GLU A 117 -3.43 2.91 7.61
C GLU A 117 -4.77 3.46 7.08
N ILE A 118 -5.17 4.66 7.48
CA ILE A 118 -6.40 5.30 6.97
C ILE A 118 -6.32 5.57 5.47
N LYS A 119 -5.14 5.96 4.96
CA LYS A 119 -4.95 6.21 3.52
C LYS A 119 -4.91 4.92 2.72
N THR A 120 -4.35 3.84 3.26
CA THR A 120 -4.34 2.54 2.59
C THR A 120 -5.74 1.96 2.53
N ASP A 121 -6.53 2.05 3.60
CA ASP A 121 -7.90 1.54 3.63
C ASP A 121 -8.82 2.35 2.70
N ALA A 122 -8.67 3.68 2.69
CA ALA A 122 -9.41 4.55 1.77
C ALA A 122 -8.99 4.37 0.31
N GLU A 123 -7.71 4.11 0.02
CA GLU A 123 -7.25 3.80 -1.33
C GLU A 123 -7.71 2.42 -1.78
N GLU A 124 -7.75 1.43 -0.89
CA GLU A 124 -8.29 0.09 -1.16
C GLU A 124 -9.80 0.11 -1.43
N GLU A 125 -10.58 0.85 -0.65
CA GLU A 125 -12.01 1.03 -0.91
C GLU A 125 -12.26 1.80 -2.20
N LYS A 126 -11.47 2.84 -2.48
CA LYS A 126 -11.58 3.62 -3.72
C LYS A 126 -11.19 2.81 -4.95
N LEU A 127 -10.22 1.89 -4.84
CA LEU A 127 -9.85 0.95 -5.89
C LEU A 127 -10.95 -0.10 -6.11
N LYS A 128 -11.48 -0.71 -5.05
CA LYS A 128 -12.58 -1.67 -5.14
C LYS A 128 -13.86 -1.04 -5.72
N MET A 129 -14.18 0.20 -5.34
CA MET A 129 -15.32 0.95 -5.87
C MET A 129 -15.11 1.43 -7.32
N ALA A 130 -13.89 1.82 -7.70
CA ALA A 130 -13.60 2.23 -9.08
C ALA A 130 -13.60 1.04 -10.06
N GLU A 131 -13.15 -0.14 -9.61
CA GLU A 131 -13.13 -1.37 -10.41
C GLU A 131 -14.53 -1.98 -10.56
N ALA A 132 -15.38 -1.89 -9.54
CA ALA A 132 -16.75 -2.37 -9.61
C ALA A 132 -17.70 -1.46 -10.44
N ALA A 133 -17.42 -0.15 -10.54
CA ALA A 133 -18.38 0.82 -11.08
C ALA A 133 -18.19 1.22 -12.56
N TYR A 134 -17.03 0.95 -13.18
CA TYR A 134 -16.76 1.27 -14.60
C TYR A 134 -16.31 0.01 -15.34
N ALA A 135 -17.15 -1.02 -15.40
CA ALA A 135 -18.21 -1.22 -16.41
C ALA A 135 -17.69 -1.82 -17.75
N PRO A 136 -18.56 -2.55 -18.48
CA PRO A 136 -18.19 -3.60 -19.41
C PRO A 136 -17.81 -3.06 -20.80
N THR A 137 -16.79 -3.64 -21.43
CA THR A 137 -16.70 -3.66 -22.90
C THR A 137 -16.30 -5.05 -23.37
N LEU A 138 -17.24 -5.66 -24.10
CA LEU A 138 -17.08 -6.91 -24.82
C LEU A 138 -15.91 -6.82 -25.82
N PRO A 139 -15.20 -7.92 -26.09
CA PRO A 139 -14.22 -7.99 -27.16
C PRO A 139 -14.94 -8.04 -28.51
N VAL A 140 -14.57 -7.16 -29.44
CA VAL A 140 -14.86 -7.34 -30.87
C VAL A 140 -13.55 -7.69 -31.58
N ASN A 141 -13.36 -8.97 -31.91
CA ASN A 141 -13.07 -9.40 -33.30
C ASN A 141 -13.24 -10.93 -33.47
N SER A 142 -13.55 -11.33 -34.70
CA SER A 142 -14.59 -12.30 -35.05
C SER A 142 -14.10 -13.64 -35.61
N ASP A 143 -12.88 -14.09 -35.34
CA ASP A 143 -12.37 -15.37 -35.87
C ASP A 143 -11.87 -16.31 -34.76
N ALA A 144 -12.77 -16.68 -33.83
CA ALA A 144 -12.50 -17.71 -32.85
C ALA A 144 -13.58 -18.83 -32.89
N SER A 145 -13.10 -20.07 -32.84
CA SER A 145 -13.77 -21.33 -33.19
C SER A 145 -14.82 -21.84 -32.17
N TRP A 146 -15.60 -20.97 -31.53
CA TRP A 146 -16.61 -21.34 -30.52
C TRP A 146 -18.00 -20.76 -30.76
N LYS A 147 -18.38 -20.47 -32.02
CA LYS A 147 -19.77 -20.06 -32.30
C LYS A 147 -20.72 -21.25 -32.06
N VAL A 148 -21.46 -21.17 -30.95
CA VAL A 148 -22.65 -21.98 -30.70
C VAL A 148 -23.84 -21.28 -31.34
N ASP A 149 -24.59 -22.01 -32.16
CA ASP A 149 -25.72 -21.50 -32.90
C ASP A 149 -26.85 -21.01 -31.98
N SER A 150 -27.40 -19.86 -32.35
CA SER A 150 -28.50 -19.18 -31.69
C SER A 150 -29.79 -19.98 -31.85
N LYS A 151 -30.11 -20.81 -30.85
CA LYS A 151 -31.44 -21.42 -30.72
C LYS A 151 -31.76 -21.99 -29.32
N ASP A 152 -31.35 -21.34 -28.23
CA ASP A 152 -31.84 -21.73 -26.88
C ASP A 152 -31.93 -20.53 -25.90
N ASP A 153 -32.25 -19.35 -26.42
CA ASP A 153 -32.40 -18.11 -25.64
C ASP A 153 -33.44 -18.22 -24.51
N GLU A 154 -34.38 -19.17 -24.61
CA GLU A 154 -35.43 -19.34 -23.60
C GLU A 154 -35.05 -20.31 -22.49
N GLU A 155 -34.19 -21.30 -22.76
CA GLU A 155 -33.55 -22.09 -21.70
C GLU A 155 -32.55 -21.23 -20.92
N GLU A 156 -31.78 -20.37 -21.61
CA GLU A 156 -30.86 -19.43 -20.96
C GLU A 156 -31.60 -18.43 -20.07
N LYS A 157 -32.73 -17.88 -20.55
CA LYS A 157 -33.60 -17.02 -19.71
C LYS A 157 -34.27 -17.78 -18.57
N GLN A 158 -34.63 -19.05 -18.74
CA GLN A 158 -35.13 -19.88 -17.64
C GLN A 158 -34.04 -20.16 -16.60
N LEU A 159 -32.81 -20.39 -17.04
CA LEU A 159 -31.67 -20.63 -16.17
C LEU A 159 -31.29 -19.36 -15.38
N LEU A 160 -31.31 -18.20 -16.04
CA LEU A 160 -31.11 -16.89 -15.40
C LEU A 160 -32.20 -16.59 -14.38
N ARG A 161 -33.48 -16.78 -14.73
CA ARG A 161 -34.59 -16.61 -13.77
C ARG A 161 -34.44 -17.51 -12.54
N ARG A 162 -34.10 -18.79 -12.75
CA ARG A 162 -33.86 -19.74 -11.65
C ARG A 162 -32.66 -19.36 -10.78
N TYR A 163 -31.63 -18.77 -11.38
CA TYR A 163 -30.47 -18.26 -10.65
C TYR A 163 -30.81 -17.03 -9.82
N GLU A 164 -31.59 -16.09 -10.37
CA GLU A 164 -32.07 -14.90 -9.66
C GLU A 164 -32.96 -15.28 -8.47
N GLU A 165 -33.92 -16.20 -8.65
CA GLU A 165 -34.77 -16.72 -7.57
C GLU A 165 -33.94 -17.36 -6.44
N TYR A 166 -32.94 -18.19 -6.78
CA TYR A 166 -32.05 -18.81 -5.81
C TYR A 166 -31.20 -17.78 -5.05
N TYR A 167 -30.76 -16.72 -5.74
CA TYR A 167 -29.99 -15.66 -5.12
C TYR A 167 -30.83 -14.84 -4.13
N GLU A 168 -32.09 -14.55 -4.46
CA GLU A 168 -33.03 -13.90 -3.55
C GLU A 168 -33.30 -14.75 -2.30
N GLU A 169 -33.53 -16.06 -2.45
CA GLU A 169 -33.68 -16.98 -1.30
C GLU A 169 -32.46 -16.97 -0.37
N LEU A 170 -31.24 -16.99 -0.93
CA LEU A 170 -30.01 -16.90 -0.14
C LEU A 170 -29.89 -15.57 0.61
N CYS A 171 -30.29 -14.47 -0.03
CA CYS A 171 -30.28 -13.15 0.58
C CYS A 171 -31.30 -13.05 1.73
N GLU A 172 -32.49 -13.63 1.57
CA GLU A 172 -33.48 -13.69 2.65
C GLU A 172 -33.01 -14.53 3.83
N VAL A 173 -32.40 -15.70 3.59
CA VAL A 173 -31.83 -16.56 4.63
C VAL A 173 -30.69 -15.83 5.38
N ALA A 174 -29.82 -15.15 4.65
CA ALA A 174 -28.75 -14.34 5.25
C ALA A 174 -29.33 -13.19 6.09
N ALA A 175 -30.32 -12.47 5.56
CA ALA A 175 -30.99 -11.37 6.26
C ALA A 175 -31.76 -11.84 7.50
N ALA A 176 -32.43 -13.01 7.45
CA ALA A 176 -33.11 -13.62 8.59
C ALA A 176 -32.10 -14.05 9.67
N LYS A 177 -30.94 -14.59 9.29
CA LYS A 177 -29.87 -14.98 10.20
C LYS A 177 -29.18 -13.78 10.86
N ILE A 178 -29.17 -12.63 10.19
CA ILE A 178 -28.68 -11.36 10.76
C ILE A 178 -29.72 -10.79 11.73
N ARG A 179 -31.00 -10.77 11.35
CA ARG A 179 -32.10 -10.31 12.22
C ARG A 179 -32.23 -11.16 13.50
N GLY A 180 -32.20 -12.48 13.38
CA GLY A 180 -32.24 -13.39 14.54
C GLY A 180 -31.02 -13.31 15.46
N ARG A 181 -29.88 -12.80 14.97
CA ARG A 181 -28.70 -12.51 15.82
C ARG A 181 -28.87 -11.22 16.62
N TYR A 182 -29.63 -10.26 16.11
CA TYR A 182 -29.85 -8.97 16.76
C TYR A 182 -30.90 -9.07 17.88
N ASP A 183 -31.96 -9.86 17.67
CA ASP A 183 -33.04 -10.05 18.65
C ASP A 183 -32.59 -10.86 19.89
N ALA A 184 -31.64 -11.80 19.73
CA ALA A 184 -31.06 -12.55 20.85
C ALA A 184 -30.14 -11.69 21.75
N SER A 185 -29.53 -10.63 21.19
CA SER A 185 -28.66 -9.70 21.92
C SER A 185 -29.39 -8.49 22.55
N ALA A 186 -30.67 -8.29 22.24
CA ALA A 186 -31.48 -7.20 22.79
C ALA A 186 -32.28 -7.59 24.06
N SER A 187 -32.19 -8.84 24.52
CA SER A 187 -32.99 -9.39 25.63
C SER A 187 -32.20 -9.64 26.94
N SER A 188 -31.13 -8.89 27.24
CA SER A 188 -30.51 -8.91 28.57
C SER A 188 -30.53 -7.53 29.21
N SER A 189 -31.72 -7.08 29.59
CA SER A 189 -31.91 -5.94 30.48
C SER A 189 -31.36 -6.24 31.87
N PHE A 190 -30.56 -5.30 32.36
CA PHE A 190 -29.99 -5.19 33.72
C PHE A 190 -31.00 -5.44 34.85
N PRO A 191 -30.65 -6.21 35.90
CA PRO A 191 -31.31 -6.09 37.20
C PRO A 191 -30.76 -4.85 37.93
N GLN A 192 -31.66 -3.97 38.35
CA GLN A 192 -31.36 -2.91 39.34
C GLN A 192 -31.13 -3.54 40.71
N HIS A 193 -30.10 -3.07 41.42
CA HIS A 193 -29.87 -3.36 42.82
C HIS A 193 -29.87 -2.05 43.61
N GLY A 194 -30.68 -2.01 44.68
CA GLY A 194 -30.51 -1.14 45.85
C GLY A 194 -31.28 0.17 45.82
#